data_AF-A0A9D6C9A9-F1
#
_entry.id   AF-A0A9D6C9A9-F1
#
_cell.length_a   1.000
_cell.length_b   1.000
_cell.length_c   1.000
_cell.angle_alpha   90.00
_cell.angle_beta   90.00
_cell.angle_gamma   90.00
#
_symmetry.space_group_name_H-M   'P 1'
#
loop_
_entity.id
_entity.type
_entity.pdbx_description
1 polymer ?
#
loop_
_entity_poly.entity_id
_entity_poly.type
_entity_poly.pdbx_seq_one_letter_code
_entity_poly.pdbx_strand_id
1 'polypeptide(L)'
;MKKLVHALVLTGLVGLPTFAMAEETPAAEESPHSISANVSLTSNYIFRGISQTGGDPAIQGGFDYGHSSGFYLGTWASNVGWIEDFQGYDSGNMEIDLYGGFRGSIGATDFTYDVGAIQYWYPGDKGGAVSADTTEIYGAAGWKWFTAKYSYYVSDEVFGFANADGSYYLGLSGSLPIEETGITVGATWGTFKFKNNGNQDYDDWSFSATYDMGKLGKLGDGVTVGLKYTDTNADKAYWTDANGQNLAKGTATVWVAKAF
;
A
#
# COMPACT_ATOMS: atom_id res chain seq x y z
N MET A 1 -23.12 -27.80 -3.21
CA MET A 1 -22.94 -26.38 -2.86
C MET A 1 -21.49 -26.05 -3.16
N LYS A 2 -21.23 -25.36 -4.27
CA LYS A 2 -19.86 -25.14 -4.77
C LYS A 2 -19.20 -24.06 -3.91
N LYS A 3 -18.10 -24.41 -3.25
CA LYS A 3 -17.29 -23.49 -2.44
C LYS A 3 -16.77 -22.38 -3.36
N LEU A 4 -17.14 -21.13 -3.07
CA LEU A 4 -16.56 -19.96 -3.71
C LEU A 4 -15.10 -19.89 -3.28
N VAL A 5 -14.19 -20.00 -4.26
CA VAL A 5 -12.76 -19.72 -4.10
C VAL A 5 -12.63 -18.21 -4.04
N HIS A 6 -12.22 -17.67 -2.90
CA HIS A 6 -12.16 -16.23 -2.66
C HIS A 6 -10.88 -15.67 -3.28
N ALA A 7 -11.07 -14.85 -4.32
CA ALA A 7 -10.02 -14.12 -4.99
C ALA A 7 -9.21 -13.28 -3.99
N LEU A 8 -7.89 -13.26 -4.20
CA LEU A 8 -6.99 -12.26 -3.65
C LEU A 8 -7.54 -10.88 -4.04
N VAL A 9 -8.30 -10.23 -3.16
CA VAL A 9 -8.77 -8.87 -3.43
C VAL A 9 -7.58 -7.95 -3.17
N LEU A 10 -6.83 -7.63 -4.22
CA LEU A 10 -6.04 -6.40 -4.26
C LEU A 10 -7.05 -5.25 -4.20
N THR A 11 -7.51 -4.90 -3.00
CA THR A 11 -8.04 -3.56 -2.75
C THR A 11 -6.93 -2.59 -3.17
N GLY A 12 -7.29 -1.48 -3.83
CA GLY A 12 -6.36 -0.45 -4.32
C GLY A 12 -5.58 0.30 -3.22
N LEU A 13 -4.98 -0.45 -2.31
CA LEU A 13 -4.02 -0.11 -1.28
C LEU A 13 -2.65 -0.57 -1.78
N VAL A 14 -2.21 0.09 -2.85
CA VAL A 14 -0.83 0.00 -3.29
C VAL A 14 0.05 0.42 -2.09
N GLY A 15 0.81 -0.51 -1.53
CA GLY A 15 1.72 -0.25 -0.41
C GLY A 15 1.24 -0.67 0.99
N LEU A 16 0.11 -1.38 1.14
CA LEU A 16 -0.16 -2.14 2.36
C LEU A 16 -0.16 -3.64 2.03
N PRO A 17 0.51 -4.49 2.82
CA PRO A 17 0.28 -5.92 2.73
C PRO A 17 -1.21 -6.14 2.97
N THR A 18 -1.94 -6.50 1.92
CA THR A 18 -3.33 -6.89 2.05
C THR A 18 -3.36 -8.14 2.91
N PHE A 19 -4.21 -8.15 3.93
CA PHE A 19 -4.58 -9.38 4.60
C PHE A 19 -5.27 -10.25 3.56
N ALA A 20 -4.50 -11.10 2.87
CA ALA A 20 -5.05 -12.26 2.21
C ALA A 20 -5.71 -13.08 3.33
N MET A 21 -7.05 -13.05 3.38
CA MET A 21 -7.82 -14.01 4.15
C MET A 21 -7.40 -15.37 3.64
N ALA A 22 -6.57 -16.07 4.40
CA ALA A 22 -6.12 -17.41 4.05
C ALA A 22 -7.35 -18.31 3.94
N GLU A 23 -7.64 -18.75 2.72
CA GLU A 23 -8.73 -19.67 2.46
C GLU A 23 -8.27 -21.08 2.87
N GLU A 24 -8.92 -21.66 3.90
CA GLU A 24 -8.66 -23.05 4.31
C GLU A 24 -9.07 -24.01 3.18
N THR A 25 -8.11 -24.38 2.33
CA THR A 25 -8.25 -25.51 1.40
C THR A 25 -7.88 -26.80 2.14
N PRO A 26 -8.66 -27.91 2.01
CA PRO A 26 -8.36 -29.12 2.76
C PRO A 26 -7.09 -29.81 2.24
N ALA A 27 -6.17 -30.04 3.18
CA ALA A 27 -4.99 -30.90 3.19
C ALA A 27 -4.76 -31.81 1.96
N ALA A 28 -4.03 -31.28 0.97
CA ALA A 28 -2.83 -31.96 0.47
C ALA A 28 -1.63 -31.34 1.19
N GLU A 29 -0.48 -32.00 1.29
CA GLU A 29 0.75 -31.38 1.81
C GLU A 29 1.16 -30.22 0.89
N GLU A 30 0.53 -29.05 1.09
CA GLU A 30 0.99 -27.81 0.50
C GLU A 30 2.39 -27.58 1.03
N SER A 31 3.31 -27.34 0.10
CA SER A 31 4.65 -26.87 0.43
C SER A 31 4.53 -25.81 1.54
N PRO A 32 5.33 -25.87 2.60
CA PRO A 32 5.30 -24.84 3.64
C PRO A 32 5.73 -23.48 3.09
N HIS A 33 6.16 -23.41 1.83
CA HIS A 33 6.56 -22.22 1.10
C HIS A 33 5.53 -21.87 0.02
N SER A 34 5.23 -20.58 -0.12
CA SER A 34 4.45 -20.00 -1.22
C SER A 34 5.21 -18.85 -1.89
N ILE A 35 4.95 -18.65 -3.18
CA ILE A 35 5.43 -17.50 -3.95
C ILE A 35 4.24 -16.91 -4.67
N SER A 36 4.08 -15.59 -4.63
CA SER A 36 3.08 -14.85 -5.40
C SER A 36 3.70 -13.64 -6.07
N ALA A 37 3.08 -13.19 -7.15
CA ALA A 37 3.49 -11.97 -7.84
C ALA A 37 2.27 -11.14 -8.26
N ASN A 38 2.48 -9.84 -8.45
CA ASN A 38 1.45 -8.96 -8.96
C ASN A 38 2.02 -7.87 -9.86
N VAL A 39 1.16 -7.34 -10.74
CA VAL A 39 1.43 -6.14 -11.52
C VAL A 39 0.17 -5.30 -11.64
N SER A 40 0.29 -3.98 -11.58
CA SER A 40 -0.80 -3.05 -11.81
C SER A 40 -0.37 -1.83 -12.61
N LEU A 41 -1.33 -1.27 -13.35
CA LEU A 41 -1.24 0.03 -13.98
C LEU A 41 -2.32 0.91 -13.34
N THR A 42 -1.91 2.03 -12.78
CA THR A 42 -2.78 3.01 -12.15
C THR A 42 -2.65 4.36 -12.83
N SER A 43 -3.74 5.15 -12.88
CA SER A 43 -3.71 6.51 -13.43
C SER A 43 -2.91 7.49 -12.57
N ASN A 44 -2.73 7.18 -11.29
CA ASN A 44 -1.92 7.94 -10.34
C ASN A 44 -1.50 7.02 -9.18
N TYR A 45 -0.25 7.06 -8.74
CA TYR A 45 0.18 6.38 -7.52
C TYR A 45 -0.08 7.28 -6.31
N ILE A 46 -0.99 6.87 -5.42
CA ILE A 46 -1.26 7.54 -4.14
C ILE A 46 -0.76 6.71 -2.98
N PHE A 47 0.13 7.27 -2.16
CA PHE A 47 0.57 6.71 -0.88
C PHE A 47 0.07 7.59 0.25
N ARG A 48 -0.77 7.01 1.14
CA ARG A 48 -1.34 7.68 2.32
C ARG A 48 -1.86 9.09 2.01
N GLY A 49 -2.70 9.19 0.98
CA GLY A 49 -3.29 10.47 0.58
C GLY A 49 -2.45 11.36 -0.35
N ILE A 50 -1.14 11.11 -0.48
CA ILE A 50 -0.24 11.97 -1.27
C ILE A 50 0.13 11.30 -2.60
N SER A 51 0.04 12.07 -3.68
CA SER A 51 0.44 11.66 -5.03
C SER A 51 1.96 11.49 -5.13
N GLN A 52 2.40 10.31 -5.56
CA GLN A 52 3.81 9.96 -5.74
C GLN A 52 4.29 10.21 -7.18
N THR A 53 3.38 10.20 -8.15
CA THR A 53 3.68 10.45 -9.57
C THR A 53 3.16 11.79 -10.06
N GLY A 54 2.78 12.72 -9.16
CA GLY A 54 2.23 14.00 -9.60
C GLY A 54 1.04 13.85 -10.58
N GLY A 55 0.13 12.90 -10.35
CA GLY A 55 -1.01 12.70 -11.24
C GLY A 55 -0.72 11.92 -12.53
N ASP A 56 0.53 11.54 -12.79
CA ASP A 56 0.89 10.72 -13.94
C ASP A 56 0.66 9.23 -13.68
N PRO A 57 0.48 8.41 -14.74
CA PRO A 57 0.32 6.97 -14.61
C PRO A 57 1.52 6.29 -13.95
N ALA A 58 1.25 5.22 -13.21
CA ALA A 58 2.28 4.40 -12.60
C ALA A 58 2.10 2.92 -12.95
N ILE A 59 3.21 2.27 -13.30
CA ILE A 59 3.32 0.82 -13.29
C ILE A 59 3.89 0.37 -11.94
N GLN A 60 3.31 -0.69 -11.41
CA GLN A 60 3.54 -1.16 -10.06
C GLN A 60 3.60 -2.67 -10.08
N GLY A 61 4.40 -3.28 -9.22
CA GLY A 61 4.42 -4.72 -9.12
C GLY A 61 5.30 -5.19 -7.98
N GLY A 62 5.10 -6.46 -7.61
CA GLY A 62 5.84 -7.05 -6.50
C GLY A 62 5.92 -8.56 -6.57
N PHE A 63 6.82 -9.08 -5.74
CA PHE A 63 7.03 -10.50 -5.51
C PHE A 63 7.04 -10.76 -4.01
N ASP A 64 6.32 -11.79 -3.59
CA ASP A 64 6.20 -12.19 -2.20
C ASP A 64 6.57 -13.66 -2.04
N TYR A 65 7.33 -13.93 -0.99
CA TYR A 65 7.58 -15.24 -0.44
C TYR A 65 6.85 -15.37 0.90
N GLY A 66 6.10 -16.45 1.08
CA GLY A 66 5.41 -16.80 2.32
C GLY A 66 5.87 -18.15 2.86
N HIS A 67 5.83 -18.30 4.18
CA HIS A 67 6.04 -19.56 4.87
C HIS A 67 4.88 -19.88 5.82
N SER A 68 4.54 -21.17 5.97
CA SER A 68 3.47 -21.67 6.85
C SER A 68 3.61 -21.27 8.33
N SER A 69 4.82 -20.87 8.76
CA SER A 69 5.05 -20.30 10.09
C SER A 69 4.52 -18.87 10.26
N GLY A 70 4.00 -18.26 9.20
CA GLY A 70 3.60 -16.84 9.15
C GLY A 70 4.72 -15.89 8.72
N PHE A 71 5.96 -16.38 8.55
CA PHE A 71 7.07 -15.57 8.05
C PHE A 71 6.82 -15.20 6.58
N TYR A 72 7.13 -13.97 6.21
CA TYR A 72 7.13 -13.53 4.82
C TYR A 72 8.27 -12.55 4.54
N LEU A 73 8.63 -12.48 3.26
CA LEU A 73 9.57 -11.52 2.70
C LEU A 73 9.06 -11.13 1.31
N GLY A 74 9.16 -9.87 0.93
CA GLY A 74 8.75 -9.43 -0.40
C GLY A 74 9.46 -8.16 -0.84
N THR A 75 9.22 -7.85 -2.10
CA THR A 75 9.66 -6.60 -2.72
C THR A 75 8.54 -6.04 -3.58
N TRP A 76 8.49 -4.72 -3.64
CA TRP A 76 7.56 -4.00 -4.50
C TRP A 76 8.31 -2.86 -5.19
N ALA A 77 7.88 -2.46 -6.38
CA ALA A 77 8.48 -1.33 -7.07
C ALA A 77 7.46 -0.56 -7.90
N SER A 78 7.73 0.74 -8.09
CA SER A 78 6.98 1.60 -8.99
C SER A 78 7.79 2.78 -9.48
N ASN A 79 7.34 3.40 -10.57
CA ASN A 79 7.80 4.73 -10.92
C ASN A 79 7.20 5.78 -9.98
N VAL A 80 8.02 6.78 -9.64
CA VAL A 80 7.65 7.97 -8.88
C VAL A 80 8.23 9.22 -9.56
N GLY A 81 7.69 10.40 -9.25
CA GLY A 81 8.24 11.70 -9.68
C GLY A 81 8.55 12.64 -8.52
N TRP A 82 7.91 12.43 -7.36
CA TRP A 82 7.99 13.34 -6.22
C TRP A 82 9.42 13.54 -5.66
N ILE A 83 10.33 12.58 -5.83
CA ILE A 83 11.71 12.74 -5.33
C ILE A 83 12.47 13.82 -6.10
N GLU A 84 12.24 13.96 -7.42
CA GLU A 84 12.77 15.08 -8.22
C GLU A 84 11.92 16.33 -7.99
N ASP A 85 10.61 16.24 -8.24
CA ASP A 85 9.72 17.40 -8.32
C ASP A 85 9.46 18.09 -6.97
N PHE A 86 9.47 17.33 -5.88
CA PHE A 86 9.11 17.81 -4.54
C PHE A 86 10.31 17.81 -3.56
N GLN A 87 11.15 16.77 -3.56
CA GLN A 87 12.33 16.72 -2.66
C GLN A 87 13.61 17.33 -3.26
N GLY A 88 13.63 17.61 -4.57
CA GLY A 88 14.76 18.28 -5.21
C GLY A 88 15.94 17.36 -5.52
N TYR A 89 15.70 16.09 -5.84
CA TYR A 89 16.73 15.20 -6.37
C TYR A 89 17.15 15.69 -7.76
N ASP A 90 18.43 15.50 -8.10
CA ASP A 90 18.94 15.82 -9.45
C ASP A 90 18.46 14.77 -10.48
N SER A 91 18.25 13.53 -10.05
CA SER A 91 17.61 12.47 -10.82
C SER A 91 17.10 11.34 -9.94
N GLY A 92 16.09 10.60 -10.41
CA GLY A 92 15.49 9.46 -9.74
C GLY A 92 14.00 9.39 -10.03
N ASN A 93 13.52 8.22 -10.44
CA ASN A 93 12.11 8.05 -10.81
C ASN A 93 11.53 6.71 -10.35
N MET A 94 12.10 6.12 -9.32
CA MET A 94 11.74 4.78 -8.88
C MET A 94 11.71 4.67 -7.37
N GLU A 95 10.72 3.94 -6.88
CA GLU A 95 10.60 3.43 -5.52
C GLU A 95 10.78 1.92 -5.57
N ILE A 96 11.61 1.39 -4.67
CA ILE A 96 11.79 -0.03 -4.42
C ILE A 96 11.60 -0.27 -2.93
N ASP A 97 10.65 -1.12 -2.60
CA ASP A 97 10.38 -1.53 -1.25
C ASP A 97 10.95 -2.92 -1.01
N LEU A 98 11.55 -3.10 0.16
CA LEU A 98 11.91 -4.40 0.70
C LEU A 98 11.24 -4.56 2.06
N TYR A 99 10.46 -5.62 2.22
CA TYR A 99 9.69 -5.81 3.44
C TYR A 99 9.69 -7.26 3.89
N GLY A 100 9.49 -7.45 5.18
CA GLY A 100 9.34 -8.77 5.78
C GLY A 100 8.77 -8.69 7.18
N GLY A 101 8.27 -9.81 7.66
CA GLY A 101 7.61 -9.87 8.95
C GLY A 101 7.01 -11.22 9.26
N PHE A 102 6.15 -11.21 10.28
CA PHE A 102 5.36 -12.35 10.70
C PHE A 102 3.89 -11.95 10.78
N ARG A 103 3.03 -12.72 10.11
CA ARG A 103 1.58 -12.54 10.16
C ARG A 103 0.87 -13.85 10.45
N GLY A 104 -0.30 -13.77 11.06
CA GLY A 104 -1.10 -14.96 11.34
C GLY A 104 -2.43 -14.66 12.01
N SER A 105 -3.17 -15.73 12.30
CA SER A 105 -4.45 -15.70 13.02
C SER A 105 -4.27 -16.07 14.49
N ILE A 106 -5.10 -15.49 15.37
CA ILE A 106 -5.07 -15.76 16.81
C ILE A 106 -6.04 -16.91 17.11
N GLY A 107 -5.52 -18.13 17.22
CA GLY A 107 -6.32 -19.33 17.48
C GLY A 107 -7.44 -19.51 16.46
N ALA A 108 -8.61 -19.97 16.92
CA ALA A 108 -9.82 -20.11 16.09
C ALA A 108 -10.72 -18.85 16.14
N THR A 109 -10.13 -17.66 16.23
CA THR A 109 -10.86 -16.38 16.27
C THR A 109 -10.78 -15.64 14.94
N ASP A 110 -11.60 -14.59 14.78
CA ASP A 110 -11.56 -13.70 13.62
C ASP A 110 -10.41 -12.65 13.70
N PHE A 111 -9.54 -12.74 14.72
CA PHE A 111 -8.44 -11.79 14.90
C PHE A 111 -7.17 -12.23 14.18
N THR A 112 -6.54 -11.29 13.49
CA THR A 112 -5.24 -11.47 12.84
C THR A 112 -4.23 -10.46 13.36
N TYR A 113 -2.95 -10.77 13.18
CA TYR A 113 -1.84 -9.86 13.44
C TYR A 113 -0.87 -9.85 12.26
N ASP A 114 -0.16 -8.72 12.09
CA ASP A 114 1.03 -8.62 11.25
C ASP A 114 2.03 -7.70 11.96
N VAL A 115 3.26 -8.17 12.14
CA VAL A 115 4.37 -7.36 12.65
C VAL A 115 5.52 -7.45 11.65
N GLY A 116 6.04 -6.31 11.25
CA GLY A 116 7.02 -6.29 10.16
C GLY A 116 7.81 -5.01 10.08
N ALA A 117 8.67 -4.98 9.07
CA ALA A 117 9.45 -3.82 8.70
C ALA A 117 9.43 -3.63 7.18
N ILE A 118 9.56 -2.38 6.74
CA ILE A 118 9.66 -1.99 5.34
C ILE A 118 10.82 -1.01 5.20
N GLN A 119 11.69 -1.25 4.23
CA GLN A 119 12.63 -0.27 3.70
C GLN A 119 12.08 0.27 2.39
N TYR A 120 11.75 1.55 2.35
CA TYR A 120 11.50 2.32 1.14
C TYR A 120 12.84 2.82 0.62
N TRP A 121 13.20 2.44 -0.60
CA TRP A 121 14.45 2.82 -1.23
C TRP A 121 14.17 3.59 -2.52
N TYR A 122 14.80 4.74 -2.67
CA TYR A 122 14.64 5.65 -3.81
C TYR A 122 15.98 5.84 -4.52
N PRO A 123 16.29 4.97 -5.51
CA PRO A 123 17.50 5.12 -6.31
C PRO A 123 17.48 6.41 -7.12
N GLY A 124 18.62 7.12 -7.12
CA GLY A 124 18.75 8.40 -7.80
C GLY A 124 19.98 9.16 -7.36
N ASP A 125 20.24 10.30 -8.01
CA ASP A 125 21.20 11.29 -7.56
C ASP A 125 20.48 12.33 -6.70
N LYS A 126 20.83 12.38 -5.42
CA LYS A 126 20.18 13.24 -4.44
C LYS A 126 20.54 14.72 -4.62
N GLY A 127 21.62 15.07 -5.33
CA GLY A 127 21.98 16.49 -5.56
C GLY A 127 22.24 17.34 -4.30
N GLY A 128 22.41 16.70 -3.13
CA GLY A 128 22.50 17.38 -1.83
C GLY A 128 21.15 17.54 -1.09
N ALA A 129 20.05 17.07 -1.67
CA ALA A 129 18.76 16.92 -0.99
C ALA A 129 18.84 15.91 0.16
N VAL A 130 17.89 16.03 1.09
CA VAL A 130 17.71 15.07 2.19
C VAL A 130 17.28 13.72 1.63
N SER A 131 17.75 12.63 2.23
CA SER A 131 17.39 11.29 1.79
C SER A 131 15.88 11.03 1.91
N ALA A 132 15.30 10.46 0.86
CA ALA A 132 13.93 9.95 0.82
C ALA A 132 13.86 8.50 1.31
N ASP A 133 15.01 7.81 1.34
CA ASP A 133 15.14 6.45 1.85
C ASP A 133 14.61 6.39 3.29
N THR A 134 13.66 5.50 3.54
CA THR A 134 12.90 5.51 4.79
C THR A 134 12.73 4.09 5.30
N THR A 135 12.90 3.88 6.61
CA THR A 135 12.64 2.58 7.25
C THR A 135 11.49 2.73 8.24
N GLU A 136 10.47 1.89 8.10
CA GLU A 136 9.41 1.74 9.10
C GLU A 136 9.37 0.35 9.70
N ILE A 137 9.06 0.27 10.99
CA ILE A 137 8.56 -0.94 11.64
C ILE A 137 7.08 -0.76 11.93
N TYR A 138 6.31 -1.83 11.96
CA TYR A 138 4.88 -1.71 12.19
C TYR A 138 4.29 -2.91 12.93
N GLY A 139 3.12 -2.65 13.51
CA GLY A 139 2.20 -3.68 13.98
C GLY A 139 0.80 -3.40 13.44
N ALA A 140 0.11 -4.45 13.02
CA ALA A 140 -1.26 -4.41 12.57
C ALA A 140 -2.10 -5.47 13.28
N ALA A 141 -3.36 -5.14 13.50
CA ALA A 141 -4.38 -6.06 13.98
C ALA A 141 -5.59 -6.01 13.04
N GLY A 142 -6.06 -7.17 12.63
CA GLY A 142 -7.27 -7.33 11.82
C GLY A 142 -8.40 -7.95 12.63
N TRP A 143 -9.63 -7.58 12.28
CA TRP A 143 -10.85 -8.24 12.75
C TRP A 143 -11.88 -8.25 11.63
N LYS A 144 -12.14 -9.44 11.08
CA LYS A 144 -13.05 -9.62 9.93
C LYS A 144 -12.66 -8.70 8.76
N TRP A 145 -13.53 -7.74 8.43
CA TRP A 145 -13.38 -6.78 7.34
C TRP A 145 -12.58 -5.53 7.72
N PHE A 146 -12.19 -5.39 8.99
CA PHE A 146 -11.53 -4.21 9.54
C PHE A 146 -10.06 -4.48 9.84
N THR A 147 -9.22 -3.46 9.70
CA THR A 147 -7.79 -3.50 10.04
C THR A 147 -7.36 -2.17 10.64
N ALA A 148 -6.52 -2.24 11.68
CA ALA A 148 -5.75 -1.12 12.19
C ALA A 148 -4.26 -1.42 12.05
N LYS A 149 -3.47 -0.50 11.48
CA LYS A 149 -2.01 -0.58 11.36
C LYS A 149 -1.38 0.65 11.99
N TYR A 150 -0.39 0.45 12.86
CA TYR A 150 0.48 1.50 13.37
C TYR A 150 1.89 1.30 12.82
N SER A 151 2.40 2.31 12.12
CA SER A 151 3.74 2.32 11.53
C SER A 151 4.58 3.37 12.24
N TYR A 152 5.79 3.00 12.63
CA TYR A 152 6.74 3.83 13.35
C TYR A 152 8.05 3.91 12.55
N TYR A 153 8.50 5.12 12.29
CA TYR A 153 9.67 5.38 11.47
C TYR A 153 10.94 5.36 12.29
N VAL A 154 11.95 4.61 11.83
CA VAL A 154 13.20 4.38 12.57
C VAL A 154 14.44 4.94 11.87
N SER A 155 14.30 5.39 10.62
CA SER A 155 15.34 6.15 9.91
C SER A 155 15.40 7.61 10.38
N ASP A 156 16.59 8.20 10.33
CA ASP A 156 16.81 9.61 10.71
C ASP A 156 16.04 10.57 9.79
N GLU A 157 15.99 10.26 8.50
CA GLU A 157 15.12 10.90 7.51
C GLU A 157 13.83 10.10 7.29
N VAL A 158 12.72 10.80 7.02
CA VAL A 158 11.43 10.19 6.65
C VAL A 158 10.91 10.90 5.41
N PHE A 159 10.94 10.21 4.28
CA PHE A 159 10.48 10.68 2.97
C PHE A 159 11.02 12.08 2.60
N GLY A 160 12.31 12.33 2.82
CA GLY A 160 12.97 13.60 2.49
C GLY A 160 12.90 14.66 3.59
N PHE A 161 12.26 14.36 4.73
CA PHE A 161 12.26 15.24 5.89
C PHE A 161 13.33 14.81 6.90
N ALA A 162 14.26 15.71 7.22
CA ALA A 162 15.38 15.43 8.11
C ALA A 162 14.97 15.42 9.59
N ASN A 163 15.72 14.69 10.42
CA ASN A 163 15.52 14.56 11.87
C ASN A 163 14.08 14.13 12.22
N ALA A 164 13.54 13.18 11.47
CA ALA A 164 12.15 12.75 11.53
C ALA A 164 11.99 11.34 12.14
N ASP A 165 13.04 10.75 12.71
CA ASP A 165 13.00 9.48 13.44
C ASP A 165 11.88 9.48 14.50
N GLY A 166 10.99 8.50 14.51
CA GLY A 166 9.84 8.47 15.42
C GLY A 166 8.64 9.30 15.00
N SER A 167 8.63 9.77 13.75
CA SER A 167 7.38 9.98 13.02
C SER A 167 6.51 8.70 13.07
N TYR A 168 5.21 8.84 12.86
CA TYR A 168 4.33 7.68 12.83
C TYR A 168 3.13 7.87 11.90
N TYR A 169 2.53 6.75 11.52
CA TYR A 169 1.24 6.70 10.86
C TYR A 169 0.32 5.68 11.50
N LEU A 170 -0.90 6.11 11.80
CA LEU A 170 -1.98 5.22 12.20
C LEU A 170 -3.00 5.16 11.06
N GLY A 171 -3.23 3.97 10.52
CA GLY A 171 -4.20 3.72 9.46
C GLY A 171 -5.29 2.76 9.92
N LEU A 172 -6.53 3.08 9.58
CA LEU A 172 -7.71 2.23 9.70
C LEU A 172 -8.26 1.94 8.31
N SER A 173 -8.60 0.68 8.06
CA SER A 173 -9.20 0.28 6.80
C SER A 173 -10.35 -0.71 6.99
N GLY A 174 -11.32 -0.62 6.09
CA GLY A 174 -12.44 -1.54 5.98
C GLY A 174 -12.62 -2.00 4.54
N SER A 175 -12.87 -3.29 4.33
CA SER A 175 -13.13 -3.87 3.00
C SER A 175 -14.29 -4.86 3.05
N LEU A 176 -15.34 -4.58 2.30
CA LEU A 176 -16.58 -5.36 2.29
C LEU A 176 -16.88 -5.86 0.87
N PRO A 177 -16.85 -7.19 0.63
CA PRO A 177 -17.34 -7.75 -0.61
C PRO A 177 -18.86 -7.59 -0.67
N ILE A 178 -19.37 -7.13 -1.81
CA ILE A 178 -20.79 -7.10 -2.11
C ILE A 178 -21.14 -8.46 -2.73
N GLU A 179 -21.85 -9.28 -1.96
CA GLU A 179 -22.14 -10.67 -2.29
C GLU A 179 -22.67 -10.83 -3.72
N GLU A 180 -22.17 -11.88 -4.39
CA GLU A 180 -22.55 -12.31 -5.75
C GLU A 180 -22.21 -11.32 -6.90
N THR A 181 -21.94 -10.04 -6.62
CA THR A 181 -21.66 -9.02 -7.65
C THR A 181 -20.24 -9.06 -8.20
N GLY A 182 -19.28 -9.57 -7.43
CA GLY A 182 -17.84 -9.43 -7.75
C GLY A 182 -17.26 -8.05 -7.44
N ILE A 183 -18.05 -7.16 -6.84
CA ILE A 183 -17.59 -5.85 -6.38
C ILE A 183 -17.16 -5.96 -4.93
N THR A 184 -16.02 -5.36 -4.59
CA THR A 184 -15.60 -5.09 -3.21
C THR A 184 -15.51 -3.59 -3.01
N VAL A 185 -16.16 -3.09 -1.95
CA VAL A 185 -16.06 -1.68 -1.54
C VAL A 185 -15.10 -1.55 -0.38
N GLY A 186 -14.33 -0.48 -0.37
CA GLY A 186 -13.33 -0.21 0.65
C GLY A 186 -13.38 1.23 1.12
N ALA A 187 -12.97 1.45 2.36
CA ALA A 187 -12.75 2.77 2.93
C ALA A 187 -11.49 2.78 3.78
N THR A 188 -10.78 3.90 3.80
CA THR A 188 -9.65 4.13 4.68
C THR A 188 -9.74 5.47 5.37
N TRP A 189 -9.12 5.54 6.55
CA TRP A 189 -8.75 6.79 7.20
C TRP A 189 -7.38 6.59 7.84
N GLY A 190 -6.55 7.63 7.85
CA GLY A 190 -5.29 7.60 8.57
C GLY A 190 -4.82 8.97 8.99
N THR A 191 -3.83 8.99 9.89
CA THR A 191 -3.15 10.20 10.37
C THR A 191 -1.65 9.99 10.32
N PHE A 192 -0.93 10.91 9.69
CA PHE A 192 0.53 10.93 9.59
C PHE A 192 1.05 12.09 10.43
N LYS A 193 1.92 11.77 11.40
CA LYS A 193 2.67 12.73 12.21
C LYS A 193 4.15 12.68 11.91
N PHE A 194 4.71 13.80 11.47
CA PHE A 194 6.14 13.95 11.19
C PHE A 194 6.83 14.63 12.37
N LYS A 195 7.69 13.88 13.08
CA LYS A 195 8.46 14.44 14.18
C LYS A 195 9.39 15.53 13.66
N ASN A 196 9.49 16.62 14.42
CA ASN A 196 10.25 17.84 14.08
C ASN A 196 9.83 18.54 12.77
N ASN A 197 8.76 18.08 12.13
CA ASN A 197 8.25 18.56 10.84
C ASN A 197 6.71 18.65 10.90
N GLY A 198 6.16 19.25 11.97
CA GLY A 198 4.71 19.22 12.24
C GLY A 198 3.84 20.01 11.26
N ASN A 199 4.43 20.83 10.41
CA ASN A 199 3.72 21.53 9.33
C ASN A 199 3.30 20.57 8.19
N GLN A 200 3.96 19.41 8.13
CA GLN A 200 3.72 18.35 7.17
C GLN A 200 2.66 17.36 7.67
N ASP A 201 2.20 17.46 8.92
CA ASP A 201 1.18 16.58 9.48
C ASP A 201 -0.14 16.65 8.71
N TYR A 202 -0.81 15.52 8.54
CA TYR A 202 -2.13 15.46 7.93
C TYR A 202 -2.90 14.18 8.29
N ASP A 203 -4.19 14.20 7.98
CA ASP A 203 -5.07 13.04 7.91
C ASP A 203 -5.47 12.79 6.46
N ASP A 204 -5.58 11.52 6.09
CA ASP A 204 -6.04 11.08 4.77
C ASP A 204 -7.26 10.18 4.87
N TRP A 205 -8.07 10.13 3.82
CA TRP A 205 -9.16 9.19 3.69
C TRP A 205 -9.40 8.81 2.24
N SER A 206 -9.96 7.61 2.05
CA SER A 206 -10.32 7.14 0.71
C SER A 206 -11.54 6.24 0.70
N PHE A 207 -12.17 6.17 -0.47
CA PHE A 207 -13.24 5.22 -0.78
C PHE A 207 -12.92 4.55 -2.10
N SER A 208 -13.12 3.24 -2.18
CA SER A 208 -12.81 2.47 -3.38
C SER A 208 -13.90 1.47 -3.73
N ALA A 209 -14.02 1.19 -5.02
CA ALA A 209 -14.75 0.05 -5.55
C ALA A 209 -13.82 -0.74 -6.49
N THR A 210 -13.72 -2.04 -6.26
CA THR A 210 -12.90 -2.97 -7.07
C THR A 210 -13.80 -4.04 -7.65
N TYR A 211 -13.64 -4.37 -8.92
CA TYR A 211 -14.37 -5.41 -9.60
C TYR A 211 -13.44 -6.56 -9.99
N ASP A 212 -13.81 -7.78 -9.60
CA ASP A 212 -13.16 -9.02 -10.01
C ASP A 212 -13.60 -9.39 -11.43
N MET A 213 -12.67 -9.25 -12.38
CA MET A 213 -12.95 -9.56 -13.79
C MET A 213 -13.11 -11.05 -14.05
N GLY A 214 -12.73 -11.93 -13.11
CA GLY A 214 -12.99 -13.37 -13.19
C GLY A 214 -14.50 -13.69 -13.30
N LYS A 215 -15.36 -12.80 -12.80
CA LYS A 215 -16.82 -12.88 -13.00
C LYS A 215 -17.26 -12.79 -14.46
N LEU A 216 -16.43 -12.22 -15.34
CA LEU A 216 -16.70 -12.10 -16.77
C LEU A 216 -16.20 -13.33 -17.57
N GLY A 217 -15.41 -14.20 -16.94
CA GLY A 217 -14.89 -15.43 -17.54
C GLY A 217 -13.37 -15.56 -17.42
N LYS A 218 -12.84 -16.68 -17.93
CA LYS A 218 -11.45 -17.12 -17.70
C LYS A 218 -10.35 -16.12 -18.06
N LEU A 219 -10.60 -15.24 -19.03
CA LEU A 219 -9.62 -14.21 -19.41
C LEU A 219 -9.43 -13.13 -18.33
N GLY A 220 -10.41 -12.97 -17.44
CA GLY A 220 -10.35 -12.07 -16.31
C GLY A 220 -9.84 -12.71 -15.02
N ASP A 221 -9.47 -14.00 -15.03
CA ASP A 221 -9.05 -14.70 -13.81
C ASP A 221 -7.82 -14.04 -13.18
N GLY A 222 -7.98 -13.62 -11.93
CA GLY A 222 -6.96 -12.88 -11.17
C GLY A 222 -6.70 -11.46 -11.69
N VAL A 223 -7.55 -10.92 -12.57
CA VAL A 223 -7.54 -9.52 -12.99
C VAL A 223 -8.60 -8.75 -12.22
N THR A 224 -8.22 -7.60 -11.68
CA THR A 224 -9.14 -6.66 -11.05
C THR A 224 -9.06 -5.30 -11.72
N VAL A 225 -10.18 -4.60 -11.81
CA VAL A 225 -10.24 -3.18 -12.15
C VAL A 225 -10.87 -2.42 -11.02
N GLY A 226 -10.48 -1.16 -10.81
CA GLY A 226 -11.09 -0.38 -9.74
C GLY A 226 -11.03 1.11 -9.92
N LEU A 227 -11.78 1.77 -9.05
CA LEU A 227 -11.88 3.21 -8.89
C LEU A 227 -11.70 3.53 -7.41
N LYS A 228 -10.91 4.55 -7.11
CA LYS A 228 -10.66 5.04 -5.76
C LYS A 228 -10.71 6.56 -5.78
N TYR A 229 -11.43 7.14 -4.84
CA TYR A 229 -11.31 8.55 -4.52
C TYR A 229 -10.50 8.70 -3.24
N THR A 230 -9.49 9.55 -3.24
CA THR A 230 -8.64 9.84 -2.07
C THR A 230 -8.59 11.33 -1.85
N ASP A 231 -8.57 11.78 -0.60
CA ASP A 231 -8.39 13.18 -0.22
C ASP A 231 -7.68 13.28 1.14
N THR A 232 -7.22 14.48 1.49
CA THR A 232 -6.49 14.75 2.73
C THR A 232 -6.81 16.14 3.28
N ASN A 233 -6.42 16.41 4.52
CA ASN A 233 -6.36 17.76 5.06
C ASN A 233 -4.93 18.35 5.03
N ALA A 234 -4.01 17.76 4.26
CA ALA A 234 -2.63 18.23 4.19
C ALA A 234 -2.58 19.68 3.69
N ASP A 235 -1.79 20.51 4.36
CA ASP A 235 -1.68 21.91 4.00
C ASP A 235 -0.96 22.04 2.65
N LYS A 236 -1.70 22.53 1.66
CA LYS A 236 -1.22 22.77 0.30
C LYS A 236 0.10 23.55 0.27
N ALA A 237 0.33 24.46 1.22
CA ALA A 237 1.57 25.23 1.27
C ALA A 237 2.82 24.36 1.45
N TYR A 238 2.68 23.20 2.09
CA TYR A 238 3.79 22.26 2.33
C TYR A 238 3.76 21.03 1.41
N TRP A 239 2.68 20.81 0.66
CA TRP A 239 2.48 19.65 -0.23
C TRP A 239 2.29 20.03 -1.71
N THR A 240 2.82 21.20 -2.10
CA THR A 240 2.91 21.63 -3.51
C THR A 240 4.35 21.48 -3.98
N ASP A 241 4.55 20.84 -5.13
CA ASP A 241 5.87 20.60 -5.72
C ASP A 241 6.45 21.84 -6.44
N ALA A 242 7.68 21.72 -6.94
CA ALA A 242 8.38 22.80 -7.64
C ALA A 242 7.69 23.22 -8.95
N ASN A 243 6.87 22.34 -9.53
CA ASN A 243 6.06 22.61 -10.73
C ASN A 243 4.72 23.30 -10.40
N GLY A 244 4.44 23.55 -9.12
CA GLY A 244 3.21 24.19 -8.64
C GLY A 244 2.03 23.23 -8.51
N GLN A 245 2.27 21.92 -8.58
CA GLN A 245 1.24 20.90 -8.44
C GLN A 245 1.05 20.51 -6.98
N ASN A 246 -0.21 20.55 -6.52
CA ASN A 246 -0.59 20.10 -5.19
C ASN A 246 -0.69 18.57 -5.18
N LEU A 247 0.28 17.89 -4.55
CA LEU A 247 0.34 16.43 -4.42
C LEU A 247 -0.73 15.87 -3.47
N ALA A 248 -1.23 16.70 -2.55
CA ALA A 248 -2.26 16.35 -1.57
C ALA A 248 -3.70 16.60 -2.07
N LYS A 249 -3.86 17.03 -3.33
CA LYS A 249 -5.16 17.36 -3.89
C LYS A 249 -6.04 16.12 -4.02
N GLY A 250 -7.26 16.19 -3.47
CA GLY A 250 -8.27 15.16 -3.66
C GLY A 250 -8.43 14.73 -5.12
N THR A 251 -8.33 13.43 -5.37
CA THR A 251 -8.27 12.87 -6.72
C THR A 251 -8.99 11.53 -6.85
N ALA A 252 -9.48 11.26 -8.06
CA ALA A 252 -9.99 9.96 -8.45
C ALA A 252 -8.92 9.21 -9.25
N THR A 253 -8.67 7.97 -8.86
CA THR A 253 -7.69 7.08 -9.46
C THR A 253 -8.38 5.84 -9.98
N VAL A 254 -8.01 5.40 -11.19
CA VAL A 254 -8.43 4.11 -11.75
C VAL A 254 -7.23 3.20 -11.90
N TRP A 255 -7.45 1.90 -11.78
CA TRP A 255 -6.39 0.92 -12.00
C TRP A 255 -6.90 -0.36 -12.65
N VAL A 256 -5.95 -1.10 -13.23
CA VAL A 256 -6.06 -2.51 -13.55
C VAL A 256 -4.90 -3.26 -12.90
N ALA A 257 -5.16 -4.42 -12.31
CA ALA A 257 -4.14 -5.25 -11.66
C ALA A 257 -4.31 -6.71 -12.02
N LYS A 258 -3.22 -7.47 -12.03
CA LYS A 258 -3.17 -8.93 -12.18
C LYS A 258 -2.35 -9.53 -11.05
N ALA A 259 -2.90 -10.54 -10.38
CA ALA A 259 -2.17 -11.42 -9.45
C ALA A 259 -1.82 -12.75 -10.13
N PHE A 260 -0.66 -13.33 -9.79
CA PHE A 260 -0.14 -14.59 -10.30
C PHE A 260 0.14 -15.57 -9.16
#